data_AF-A0A7I7LCU5-F1
#
_entry.id   AF-A0A7I7LCU5-F1
#
_cell.length_a   1.000
_cell.length_b   1.000
_cell.length_c   1.000
_cell.angle_alpha   90.00
_cell.angle_beta   90.00
_cell.angle_gamma   90.00
#
_symmetry.space_group_name_H-M   'P 1'
#
loop_
_entity.id
_entity.type
_entity.pdbx_description
1 polymer ?
#
loop_
_entity_poly.entity_id
_entity_poly.type
_entity_poly.pdbx_seq_one_letter_code
_entity_poly.pdbx_strand_id
1 'polypeptide(L)'
;MLAMMDPTCTGARRARLLRAAASAHRANRLQAMRGRGCDRHLLGLFIEALREGKDVALFGTDAWSLPFELATSQSPVRQTAAWRPESSSRGVGFLPITQTGYGVSYAFVGDDDVYLFVSASNGCDQTSAQRFCDAVGAAMRDMLRVLSGHAELATPRRPHRNYSCSDRRPQTSLTARRTTAAWTSAASTPQVNVTTAISIAAS
;
A
#
# COMPACT_ATOMS: atom_id res chain seq x y z
N MET A 1 -3.66 25.12 -4.21
CA MET A 1 -4.40 23.86 -4.40
C MET A 1 -3.57 22.94 -5.31
N LEU A 2 -3.59 21.61 -5.09
CA LEU A 2 -2.80 20.65 -5.90
C LEU A 2 -3.34 20.55 -7.33
N ALA A 3 -2.46 20.43 -8.33
CA ALA A 3 -2.80 20.58 -9.75
C ALA A 3 -3.86 19.60 -10.30
N MET A 4 -3.97 18.39 -9.74
CA MET A 4 -5.00 17.40 -10.13
C MET A 4 -6.40 17.79 -9.64
N MET A 5 -6.50 18.52 -8.52
CA MET A 5 -7.77 18.93 -7.91
C MET A 5 -8.19 20.35 -8.30
N ASP A 6 -7.29 21.12 -8.91
CA ASP A 6 -7.56 22.49 -9.33
C ASP A 6 -8.38 22.51 -10.63
N PRO A 7 -9.64 22.98 -10.61
CA PRO A 7 -10.51 22.98 -11.79
C PRO A 7 -10.00 23.90 -12.91
N THR A 8 -9.14 24.87 -12.60
CA THR A 8 -8.55 25.79 -13.58
C THR A 8 -7.31 25.23 -14.28
N CYS A 9 -6.78 24.09 -13.79
CA CYS A 9 -5.56 23.49 -14.31
C CYS A 9 -5.83 22.67 -15.58
N THR A 10 -5.10 22.97 -16.66
CA THR A 10 -5.26 22.29 -17.95
C THR A 10 -4.83 20.83 -17.90
N GLY A 11 -5.46 19.98 -18.74
CA GLY A 11 -5.10 18.57 -18.87
C GLY A 11 -3.62 18.36 -19.23
N ALA A 12 -3.07 19.20 -20.12
CA ALA A 12 -1.65 19.16 -20.48
C ALA A 12 -0.72 19.44 -19.29
N ARG A 13 -1.06 20.41 -18.43
CA ARG A 13 -0.29 20.71 -17.22
C ARG A 13 -0.38 19.56 -16.21
N ARG A 14 -1.57 18.99 -16.01
CA ARG A 14 -1.77 17.79 -15.16
C ARG A 14 -0.94 16.61 -15.64
N ALA A 15 -0.96 16.31 -16.93
CA ALA A 15 -0.19 15.21 -17.52
C ALA A 15 1.32 15.40 -17.36
N ARG A 16 1.82 16.63 -17.58
CA ARG A 16 3.23 16.96 -17.38
C ARG A 16 3.66 16.74 -15.93
N LEU A 17 2.88 17.26 -14.97
CA LEU A 17 3.20 17.12 -13.54
C LEU A 17 3.10 15.68 -13.06
N LEU A 18 2.11 14.91 -13.56
CA LEU A 18 1.99 13.48 -13.28
C LEU A 18 3.23 12.70 -13.76
N ARG A 19 3.69 12.94 -14.99
CA ARG A 19 4.91 12.32 -15.53
C ARG A 19 6.16 12.72 -14.74
N ALA A 20 6.24 13.97 -14.28
CA ALA A 20 7.34 14.45 -13.45
C ALA A 20 7.34 13.73 -12.09
N ALA A 21 6.19 13.62 -11.42
CA ALA A 21 6.05 12.90 -10.15
C ALA A 21 6.42 11.41 -10.28
N ALA A 22 5.94 10.73 -11.33
CA ALA A 22 6.28 9.33 -11.60
C ALA A 22 7.78 9.13 -11.85
N SER A 23 8.41 10.04 -12.61
CA SER A 23 9.85 10.02 -12.86
C SER A 23 10.66 10.21 -11.58
N ALA A 24 10.27 11.17 -10.74
CA ALA A 24 10.91 11.41 -9.45
C ALA A 24 10.78 10.21 -8.51
N HIS A 25 9.59 9.61 -8.42
CA HIS A 25 9.37 8.40 -7.62
C HIS A 25 10.25 7.24 -8.09
N ARG A 26 10.30 6.99 -9.41
CA ARG A 26 11.17 5.95 -9.99
C ARG A 26 12.65 6.20 -9.67
N ALA A 27 13.11 7.44 -9.80
CA ALA A 27 14.49 7.83 -9.52
C ALA A 27 14.83 7.57 -8.04
N ASN A 28 14.00 8.04 -7.11
CA ASN A 28 14.20 7.84 -5.67
C ASN A 28 14.22 6.35 -5.30
N ARG A 29 13.29 5.56 -5.82
CA ARG A 29 13.27 4.09 -5.62
C ARG A 29 14.56 3.44 -6.11
N LEU A 30 15.08 3.84 -7.27
CA LEU A 30 16.34 3.33 -7.81
C LEU A 30 17.55 3.72 -6.94
N GLN A 31 17.59 4.94 -6.42
CA GLN A 31 18.63 5.35 -5.47
C GLN A 31 18.57 4.53 -4.18
N ALA A 32 17.37 4.35 -3.61
CA ALA A 32 17.16 3.55 -2.41
C ALA A 32 17.63 2.10 -2.59
N MET A 33 17.29 1.44 -3.71
CA MET A 33 17.76 0.08 -4.02
C MET A 33 19.27 -0.02 -4.18
N ARG A 34 19.95 1.07 -4.55
CA ARG A 34 21.42 1.15 -4.66
C ARG A 34 22.08 1.51 -3.33
N GLY A 35 21.36 1.45 -2.21
CA GLY A 35 21.87 1.79 -0.89
C GLY A 35 22.03 3.30 -0.65
N ARG A 36 21.43 4.14 -1.48
CA ARG A 36 21.49 5.62 -1.36
C ARG A 36 20.23 6.22 -0.73
N GLY A 37 19.45 5.41 -0.01
CA GLY A 37 18.35 5.87 0.84
C GLY A 37 18.86 6.40 2.18
N CYS A 38 18.13 7.31 2.82
CA CYS A 38 18.57 7.94 4.07
C CYS A 38 18.10 7.20 5.33
N ASP A 39 16.94 6.53 5.31
CA ASP A 39 16.27 6.00 6.52
C ASP A 39 17.17 5.08 7.35
N ARG A 40 17.78 4.07 6.71
CA ARG A 40 18.66 3.12 7.40
C ARG A 40 19.98 3.74 7.85
N HIS A 41 20.45 4.76 7.13
CA HIS A 41 21.66 5.49 7.51
C HIS A 41 21.41 6.36 8.75
N LEU A 42 20.31 7.12 8.74
CA LEU A 42 19.89 7.94 9.89
C LEU A 42 19.58 7.06 11.12
N LEU A 43 18.95 5.89 10.93
CA LEU A 43 18.76 4.92 12.01
C LEU A 43 20.11 4.46 12.60
N GLY A 44 21.11 4.19 11.76
CA GLY A 44 22.46 3.83 12.23
C GLY A 44 23.09 4.94 13.07
N LEU A 45 23.02 6.19 12.59
CA LEU A 45 23.52 7.35 13.33
C LEU A 45 22.78 7.56 14.66
N PHE A 46 21.47 7.31 14.69
CA PHE A 46 20.67 7.36 15.91
C PHE A 46 21.13 6.31 16.92
N ILE A 47 21.33 5.07 16.49
CA ILE A 47 21.82 3.99 17.35
C ILE A 47 23.22 4.30 17.91
N GLU A 48 24.12 4.85 17.09
CA GLU A 48 25.46 5.26 17.53
C GLU A 48 25.42 6.42 18.53
N ALA A 49 24.56 7.42 18.30
CA ALA A 49 24.36 8.52 19.24
C ALA A 49 23.86 8.00 20.60
N LEU A 50 22.92 7.05 20.61
CA LEU A 50 22.46 6.38 21.82
C LEU A 50 23.58 5.61 22.53
N ARG A 51 24.41 4.88 21.78
CA ARG A 51 25.55 4.11 22.32
C ARG A 51 26.57 5.01 23.03
N GLU A 52 26.83 6.20 22.48
CA GLU A 52 27.78 7.16 23.03
C GLU A 52 27.18 8.15 24.03
N GLY A 53 25.86 8.07 24.28
CA GLY A 53 25.15 9.02 25.15
C GLY A 53 25.14 10.45 24.60
N LYS A 54 25.26 10.62 23.28
CA LYS A 54 25.25 11.91 22.61
C LYS A 54 23.82 12.36 22.34
N ASP A 55 23.51 13.58 22.78
CA ASP A 55 22.28 14.25 22.39
C ASP A 55 22.46 14.96 21.05
N VAL A 56 21.68 14.56 20.05
CA VAL A 56 21.71 15.12 18.69
C VAL A 56 20.35 15.72 18.39
N ALA A 57 20.31 17.05 18.24
CA ALA A 57 19.08 17.82 18.10
C ALA A 57 18.09 17.26 17.05
N LEU A 58 18.60 16.71 15.93
CA LEU A 58 17.77 16.11 14.87
C LEU A 58 16.82 15.03 15.40
N PHE A 59 17.30 14.15 16.28
CA PHE A 59 16.54 12.99 16.77
C PHE A 59 15.50 13.35 17.84
N GLY A 60 15.51 14.60 18.33
CA GLY A 60 14.48 15.15 19.21
C GLY A 60 13.41 15.98 18.48
N THR A 61 13.49 16.11 17.15
CA THR A 61 12.53 16.91 16.38
C THR A 61 11.19 16.19 16.15
N ASP A 62 10.11 16.96 16.02
CA ASP A 62 8.81 16.43 15.59
C ASP A 62 8.90 15.70 14.26
N ALA A 63 9.72 16.21 13.33
CA ALA A 63 9.93 15.63 12.01
C ALA A 63 10.50 14.21 12.08
N TRP A 64 11.41 13.93 13.02
CA TRP A 64 11.94 12.60 13.27
C TRP A 64 10.89 11.63 13.82
N SER A 65 9.96 12.17 14.62
CA SER A 65 8.91 11.39 15.31
C SER A 65 7.65 11.21 14.47
N LEU A 66 7.62 11.69 13.22
CA LEU A 66 6.45 11.57 12.35
C LEU A 66 6.14 10.08 12.05
N PRO A 67 4.91 9.63 12.27
CA PRO A 67 4.54 8.26 11.98
C PRO A 67 4.41 7.99 10.49
N PHE A 68 4.66 6.74 10.10
CA PHE A 68 4.34 6.23 8.77
C PHE A 68 2.85 5.86 8.67
N GLU A 69 2.00 6.85 8.40
CA GLU A 69 0.55 6.65 8.24
C GLU A 69 0.16 5.82 7.01
N LEU A 70 1.06 5.69 6.03
CA LEU A 70 0.86 4.83 4.87
C LEU A 70 2.08 3.94 4.70
N ALA A 71 1.94 2.68 5.10
CA ALA A 71 2.95 1.66 4.87
C ALA A 71 2.59 0.88 3.61
N THR A 72 3.49 0.84 2.62
CA THR A 72 3.23 0.16 1.34
C THR A 72 4.28 -0.88 0.99
N SER A 73 3.88 -1.98 0.38
CA SER A 73 4.83 -2.91 -0.25
C SER A 73 4.30 -3.45 -1.59
N GLN A 74 5.22 -3.65 -2.53
CA GLN A 74 4.93 -4.35 -3.77
C GLN A 74 5.29 -5.83 -3.60
N SER A 75 4.32 -6.72 -3.82
CA SER A 75 4.54 -8.15 -3.91
C SER A 75 4.81 -8.54 -5.37
N PRO A 76 6.03 -8.98 -5.72
CA PRO A 76 6.31 -9.49 -7.06
C PRO A 76 5.58 -10.83 -7.24
N VAL A 77 4.62 -10.89 -8.14
CA VAL A 77 3.76 -12.07 -8.36
C VAL A 77 4.34 -13.01 -9.43
N ARG A 78 5.09 -12.50 -10.42
CA ARG A 78 5.77 -13.34 -11.44
C ARG A 78 7.22 -13.66 -11.08
N GLN A 79 7.47 -14.27 -9.93
CA GLN A 79 8.84 -14.66 -9.57
C GLN A 79 9.33 -15.93 -10.28
N THR A 80 8.41 -16.75 -10.81
CA THR A 80 8.76 -18.00 -11.50
C THR A 80 7.91 -18.21 -12.76
N ALA A 81 8.44 -18.98 -13.72
CA ALA A 81 7.70 -19.40 -14.92
C ALA A 81 6.47 -20.27 -14.61
N ALA A 82 6.37 -20.79 -13.38
CA ALA A 82 5.26 -21.62 -12.91
C ALA A 82 4.05 -20.82 -12.40
N TRP A 83 4.18 -19.50 -12.22
CA TRP A 83 3.06 -18.69 -11.70
C TRP A 83 1.87 -18.70 -12.69
N ARG A 84 0.66 -18.86 -12.14
CA ARG A 84 -0.61 -18.86 -12.89
C ARG A 84 -1.66 -18.08 -12.09
N PRO A 85 -2.45 -17.18 -12.72
CA PRO A 85 -3.49 -16.41 -12.03
C PRO A 85 -4.51 -17.26 -11.25
N GLU A 86 -4.80 -18.47 -11.73
CA GLU A 86 -5.84 -19.35 -11.18
C GLU A 86 -5.37 -20.11 -9.94
N SER A 87 -4.09 -20.47 -9.88
CA SER A 87 -3.55 -21.39 -8.87
C SER A 87 -2.49 -20.78 -7.96
N SER A 88 -2.03 -19.57 -8.25
CA SER A 88 -0.97 -18.92 -7.48
C SER A 88 -1.50 -17.82 -6.56
N SER A 89 -0.80 -17.58 -5.45
CA SER A 89 -1.08 -16.45 -4.59
C SER A 89 -0.94 -15.13 -5.37
N ARG A 90 -1.81 -14.17 -5.06
CA ARG A 90 -1.82 -12.82 -5.62
C ARG A 90 -1.01 -11.82 -4.78
N GLY A 91 -0.30 -12.31 -3.76
CA GLY A 91 0.47 -11.50 -2.81
C GLY A 91 0.05 -11.74 -1.36
N VAL A 92 0.64 -10.96 -0.46
CA VAL A 92 0.37 -11.00 0.99
C VAL A 92 0.11 -9.59 1.49
N GLY A 93 -0.89 -9.41 2.35
CA GLY A 93 -1.15 -8.15 3.06
C GLY A 93 -0.45 -8.07 4.41
N PHE A 94 -0.35 -6.87 4.96
CA PHE A 94 0.16 -6.60 6.31
C PHE A 94 -0.71 -5.53 6.99
N LEU A 95 -0.59 -5.42 8.32
CA LEU A 95 -1.39 -4.49 9.13
C LEU A 95 -0.82 -3.06 9.08
N PRO A 96 -1.63 -2.02 9.37
CA PRO A 96 -1.12 -0.67 9.49
C PRO A 96 -0.13 -0.56 10.67
N ILE A 97 0.84 0.35 10.55
CA ILE A 97 1.85 0.59 11.60
C ILE A 97 1.25 1.43 12.74
N THR A 98 0.29 2.30 12.42
CA THR A 98 -0.42 3.19 13.35
C THR A 98 -1.92 2.87 13.39
N GLN A 99 -2.60 3.33 14.43
CA GLN A 99 -4.07 3.23 14.50
C GLN A 99 -4.77 4.12 13.48
N THR A 100 -4.13 5.22 13.08
CA THR A 100 -4.63 6.24 12.15
C THR A 100 -4.20 6.01 10.70
N GLY A 101 -3.46 4.92 10.43
CA GLY A 101 -2.84 4.67 9.15
C GLY A 101 -3.39 3.47 8.38
N TYR A 102 -2.70 3.16 7.29
CA TYR A 102 -3.03 2.11 6.33
C TYR A 102 -1.83 1.18 6.10
N GLY A 103 -2.11 -0.13 6.01
CA GLY A 103 -1.20 -1.11 5.45
C GLY A 103 -1.66 -1.49 4.03
N VAL A 104 -0.82 -1.25 3.03
CA VAL A 104 -1.19 -1.46 1.62
C VAL A 104 -0.16 -2.34 0.92
N SER A 105 -0.54 -3.57 0.59
CA SER A 105 0.25 -4.42 -0.30
C SER A 105 -0.38 -4.47 -1.68
N TYR A 106 0.44 -4.46 -2.73
CA TYR A 106 -0.07 -4.51 -4.09
C TYR A 106 0.76 -5.38 -5.02
N ALA A 107 0.10 -5.89 -6.06
CA ALA A 107 0.65 -6.85 -6.99
C ALA A 107 0.13 -6.56 -8.40
N PHE A 108 1.03 -6.50 -9.39
CA PHE A 108 0.67 -6.43 -10.81
C PHE A 108 0.55 -7.84 -11.36
N VAL A 109 -0.65 -8.23 -11.77
CA VAL A 109 -0.98 -9.56 -12.27
C VAL A 109 -1.35 -9.45 -13.74
N GLY A 110 -0.71 -10.23 -14.60
CA GLY A 110 -0.94 -10.05 -16.03
C GLY A 110 -0.40 -8.70 -16.51
N ASP A 111 -1.03 -8.19 -17.56
CA ASP A 111 -0.79 -6.85 -18.09
C ASP A 111 -1.92 -5.88 -17.69
N ASP A 112 -3.07 -6.43 -17.29
CA ASP A 112 -4.31 -5.67 -17.11
C ASP A 112 -4.66 -5.46 -15.62
N ASP A 113 -4.26 -6.36 -14.72
CA ASP A 113 -4.73 -6.35 -13.33
C ASP A 113 -3.72 -5.80 -12.34
N VAL A 114 -4.21 -4.94 -11.45
CA VAL A 114 -3.56 -4.60 -10.18
C VAL A 114 -4.38 -5.24 -9.07
N TYR A 115 -3.76 -5.86 -8.09
CA TYR A 115 -4.40 -6.30 -6.85
C TYR A 115 -3.92 -5.44 -5.69
N LEU A 116 -4.87 -5.07 -4.82
CA LEU A 116 -4.63 -4.30 -3.61
C LEU A 116 -5.12 -5.10 -2.39
N PHE A 117 -4.25 -5.24 -1.39
CA PHE A 117 -4.58 -5.67 -0.05
C PHE A 117 -4.48 -4.44 0.85
N VAL A 118 -5.62 -3.94 1.32
CA VAL A 118 -5.68 -2.75 2.16
C VAL A 118 -6.19 -3.14 3.54
N SER A 119 -5.42 -2.77 4.55
CA SER A 119 -5.77 -2.91 5.95
C SER A 119 -5.81 -1.53 6.62
N ALA A 120 -6.73 -1.39 7.56
CA ALA A 120 -6.88 -0.22 8.42
C ALA A 120 -7.40 -0.68 9.79
N SER A 121 -7.17 0.13 10.83
CA SER A 121 -7.70 -0.14 12.18
C SER A 121 -9.20 0.11 12.24
N ASN A 122 -9.96 -0.76 12.90
CA ASN A 122 -11.38 -0.48 13.16
C ASN A 122 -11.59 0.52 14.31
N GLY A 123 -10.52 0.85 15.05
CA GLY A 123 -10.59 1.82 16.14
C GLY A 123 -10.48 3.28 15.71
N CYS A 124 -10.35 3.56 14.40
CA CYS A 124 -10.21 4.92 13.89
C CYS A 124 -11.23 5.20 12.79
N ASP A 125 -12.25 6.00 13.12
CA ASP A 125 -13.34 6.36 12.19
C ASP A 125 -12.88 7.13 10.95
N GLN A 126 -11.72 7.81 11.07
CA GLN A 126 -11.09 8.53 9.96
C GLN A 126 -10.55 7.58 8.89
N THR A 127 -10.20 6.34 9.25
CA THR A 127 -9.68 5.33 8.33
C THR A 127 -10.77 4.37 7.86
N SER A 128 -10.64 3.88 6.64
CA SER A 128 -11.48 2.81 6.09
C SER A 128 -10.79 2.18 4.89
N ALA A 129 -10.55 0.87 4.97
CA ALA A 129 -9.95 0.12 3.86
C ALA A 129 -10.78 0.23 2.59
N GLN A 130 -12.12 0.17 2.70
CA GLN A 130 -13.01 0.31 1.54
C GLN A 130 -12.95 1.70 0.93
N ARG A 131 -13.07 2.78 1.73
CA ARG A 131 -12.99 4.15 1.19
C ARG A 131 -11.63 4.42 0.55
N PHE A 132 -10.55 3.91 1.14
CA PHE A 132 -9.21 4.02 0.58
C PHE A 132 -9.10 3.29 -0.77
N CYS A 133 -9.64 2.07 -0.85
CA CYS A 133 -9.74 1.32 -2.09
C CYS A 133 -10.47 2.14 -3.17
N ASP A 134 -11.67 2.63 -2.88
CA ASP A 134 -12.48 3.40 -3.83
C ASP A 134 -11.73 4.67 -4.31
N ALA A 135 -11.03 5.35 -3.40
CA ALA A 135 -10.20 6.51 -3.71
C ALA A 135 -9.01 6.17 -4.62
N VAL A 136 -8.31 5.06 -4.37
CA VAL A 136 -7.24 4.59 -5.26
C VAL A 136 -7.78 4.26 -6.65
N GLY A 137 -8.92 3.58 -6.72
CA GLY A 137 -9.60 3.29 -8.00
C GLY A 137 -9.97 4.55 -8.77
N ALA A 138 -10.53 5.55 -8.09
CA ALA A 138 -10.83 6.85 -8.70
C ALA A 138 -9.56 7.55 -9.19
N ALA A 139 -8.52 7.60 -8.36
CA ALA A 139 -7.24 8.24 -8.71
C ALA A 139 -6.58 7.57 -9.93
N MET A 140 -6.60 6.24 -10.03
CA MET A 140 -6.06 5.54 -11.21
C MET A 140 -6.83 5.88 -12.49
N ARG A 141 -8.17 5.93 -12.42
CA ARG A 141 -9.00 6.35 -13.56
C ARG A 141 -8.75 7.81 -13.96
N ASP A 142 -8.55 8.70 -12.98
CA ASP A 142 -8.22 10.11 -13.24
C ASP A 142 -6.85 10.25 -13.91
N MET A 143 -5.84 9.52 -13.42
CA MET A 143 -4.51 9.46 -14.04
C MET A 143 -4.60 8.96 -15.48
N LEU A 144 -5.36 7.89 -15.72
CA LEU A 144 -5.55 7.34 -17.06
C LEU A 144 -6.20 8.36 -18.00
N ARG A 145 -7.31 9.00 -17.59
CA ARG A 145 -7.98 10.06 -18.37
C ARG A 145 -7.04 11.20 -18.75
N VAL A 146 -6.21 11.65 -17.80
CA VAL A 146 -5.23 12.73 -18.03
C VAL A 146 -4.15 12.32 -19.01
N LEU A 147 -3.72 11.05 -18.99
CA LEU A 147 -2.67 10.54 -19.87
C LEU A 147 -3.17 10.16 -21.27
N SER A 148 -4.40 9.67 -21.39
CA SER A 148 -5.01 9.23 -22.65
C SER A 148 -5.74 10.33 -23.41
N GLY A 149 -5.97 11.49 -22.80
CA GLY A 149 -6.61 12.63 -23.48
C GLY A 149 -8.10 12.46 -23.78
N HIS A 150 -8.81 11.56 -23.07
CA HIS A 150 -10.24 11.19 -23.20
C HIS A 150 -10.59 10.10 -24.22
N ALA A 151 -9.69 9.18 -24.59
CA ALA A 151 -10.13 7.94 -25.24
C ALA A 151 -11.08 7.17 -24.30
N GLU A 152 -12.26 6.77 -24.80
CA GLU A 152 -13.27 6.02 -24.04
C GLU A 152 -12.63 4.82 -23.35
N LEU A 153 -12.84 4.73 -22.03
CA LEU A 153 -12.45 3.56 -21.25
C LEU A 153 -13.36 2.41 -21.69
N ALA A 154 -12.79 1.36 -22.28
CA ALA A 154 -13.54 0.14 -22.56
C ALA A 154 -14.18 -0.39 -21.27
N THR A 155 -15.46 -0.75 -21.35
CA THR A 155 -16.24 -1.28 -20.23
C THR A 155 -15.53 -2.49 -19.59
N PRO A 156 -15.47 -2.60 -18.25
CA PRO A 156 -14.82 -3.73 -17.59
C PRO A 156 -15.34 -5.06 -18.12
N ARG A 157 -14.45 -5.94 -18.61
CA ARG A 157 -14.80 -7.30 -18.99
C ARG A 157 -15.02 -8.13 -17.73
N ARG A 158 -16.27 -8.10 -17.24
CA ARG A 158 -16.84 -8.80 -16.07
C ARG A 158 -16.54 -8.15 -14.70
N PRO A 159 -17.54 -8.10 -13.80
CA PRO A 159 -17.30 -7.76 -12.40
C PRO A 159 -16.54 -8.90 -11.73
N HIS A 160 -15.30 -8.64 -11.31
CA HIS A 160 -14.59 -9.54 -10.41
C HIS A 160 -15.10 -9.32 -8.97
N ARG A 161 -15.42 -10.41 -8.26
CA ARG A 161 -15.91 -10.36 -6.88
C ARG A 161 -14.88 -9.65 -5.99
N ASN A 162 -15.35 -8.70 -5.18
CA ASN A 162 -14.63 -8.27 -3.99
C ASN A 162 -14.48 -9.49 -3.09
N TYR A 163 -13.25 -9.82 -2.69
CA TYR A 163 -13.02 -10.90 -1.74
C TYR A 163 -12.82 -10.26 -0.37
N SER A 164 -13.88 -10.17 0.42
CA SER A 164 -13.73 -9.76 1.81
C SER A 164 -13.08 -10.91 2.59
N CYS A 165 -12.26 -10.61 3.60
CA CYS A 165 -11.72 -11.65 4.47
C CYS A 165 -12.83 -12.48 5.16
N SER A 166 -14.04 -11.92 5.29
CA SER A 166 -15.25 -12.57 5.79
C SER A 166 -15.89 -13.58 4.82
N ASP A 167 -15.55 -13.59 3.54
CA ASP A 167 -16.16 -14.48 2.53
C ASP A 167 -15.55 -15.90 2.49
N ARG A 168 -14.60 -16.21 3.39
CA ARG A 168 -14.12 -17.58 3.54
C ARG A 168 -15.17 -18.42 4.26
N ARG A 169 -15.83 -19.33 3.53
CA ARG A 169 -16.38 -20.56 4.16
C ARG A 169 -15.21 -21.27 4.86
N PRO A 170 -15.39 -21.80 6.08
CA PRO A 170 -14.34 -22.56 6.76
C PRO A 170 -14.00 -23.78 5.90
N GLN A 171 -12.85 -23.74 5.22
CA GLN A 171 -12.28 -24.92 4.61
C GLN A 171 -11.57 -25.70 5.72
N THR A 172 -12.21 -26.80 6.10
CA THR A 172 -11.67 -27.92 6.89
C THR A 172 -11.10 -27.59 8.28
N SER A 173 -11.70 -28.22 9.28
CA SER A 173 -11.20 -28.31 10.65
C SER A 173 -9.82 -28.98 10.69
N LEU A 174 -8.77 -28.19 10.51
CA LEU A 174 -7.42 -28.56 10.93
C LEU A 174 -7.31 -28.22 12.42
N THR A 175 -7.43 -29.24 13.25
CA THR A 175 -7.21 -29.18 14.69
C THR A 175 -5.74 -28.82 14.92
N ALA A 176 -5.43 -27.53 15.04
CA ALA A 176 -4.12 -27.08 15.47
C ALA A 176 -3.92 -27.53 16.93
N ARG A 177 -3.01 -28.49 17.15
CA ARG A 177 -2.54 -28.82 18.50
C ARG A 177 -1.96 -27.54 19.11
N ARG A 178 -2.58 -27.08 20.21
CA ARG A 178 -2.01 -26.05 21.07
C ARG A 178 -0.72 -26.59 21.67
N THR A 179 0.42 -26.12 21.17
CA THR A 179 1.63 -26.05 22.00
C THR A 179 1.55 -24.73 22.75
N THR A 180 1.25 -24.81 24.05
CA THR A 180 1.24 -23.66 24.93
C THR A 180 2.67 -23.25 25.26
N ALA A 181 3.16 -22.19 24.64
CA ALA A 181 4.13 -21.29 25.26
C ALA A 181 3.36 -20.02 25.63
N ALA A 182 3.15 -19.82 26.93
CA ALA A 182 2.39 -18.69 27.44
C ALA A 182 3.17 -17.39 27.24
N TRP A 183 2.67 -16.53 26.36
CA TRP A 183 2.95 -15.09 26.41
C TRP A 183 1.65 -14.40 26.84
N THR A 184 1.57 -14.00 28.11
CA THR A 184 0.48 -13.16 28.61
C THR A 184 0.74 -11.73 28.16
N SER A 185 0.06 -11.30 27.11
CA SER A 185 -0.12 -9.89 26.76
C SER A 185 -1.61 -9.58 26.84
N ALA A 186 -2.01 -8.91 27.91
CA ALA A 186 -3.33 -8.31 28.04
C ALA A 186 -3.40 -7.08 27.12
N ALA A 187 -3.79 -7.30 25.87
CA ALA A 187 -4.30 -6.27 24.99
C ALA A 187 -5.38 -6.93 24.13
N SER A 188 -6.61 -6.38 24.18
CA SER A 188 -7.68 -6.76 23.27
C SER A 188 -7.15 -6.75 21.84
N THR A 189 -7.22 -7.88 21.15
CA THR A 189 -6.81 -7.97 19.73
C THR A 189 -7.54 -6.87 18.96
N PRO A 190 -6.84 -5.88 18.37
CA PRO A 190 -7.50 -4.83 17.62
C PRO A 190 -8.28 -5.50 16.49
N GLN A 191 -9.59 -5.26 16.43
CA GLN A 191 -10.36 -5.70 15.27
C GLN A 191 -9.88 -4.90 14.06
N VAL A 192 -9.52 -5.60 12.99
CA VAL A 192 -8.99 -5.01 11.76
C VAL A 192 -9.83 -5.48 10.58
N ASN A 193 -10.26 -4.53 9.75
CA ASN A 193 -10.91 -4.84 8.49
C ASN A 193 -9.85 -4.94 7.40
N VAL A 194 -9.84 -6.09 6.71
CA VAL A 194 -8.97 -6.33 5.55
C VAL A 194 -9.86 -6.42 4.31
N THR A 195 -9.69 -5.47 3.40
CA THR A 195 -10.30 -5.52 2.07
C THR A 195 -9.27 -6.08 1.09
N THR A 196 -9.62 -7.17 0.41
CA THR A 196 -8.79 -7.77 -0.64
C THR A 196 -9.46 -7.59 -2.00
N ALA A 197 -8.69 -7.01 -2.92
CA ALA A 197 -8.96 -6.82 -4.35
C ALA A 197 -9.75 -5.57 -4.74
N ILE A 198 -9.09 -4.72 -5.52
CA ILE A 198 -9.70 -3.95 -6.60
C ILE A 198 -8.92 -4.36 -7.83
N SER A 199 -9.56 -4.90 -8.86
CA SER A 199 -8.96 -4.98 -10.20
C SER A 199 -9.24 -3.66 -10.90
N ILE A 200 -8.18 -3.02 -11.41
CA ILE A 200 -8.27 -1.83 -12.23
C ILE A 200 -7.63 -2.21 -13.55
N ALA A 201 -8.47 -2.71 -14.47
CA ALA A 201 -8.07 -3.06 -15.82
C ALA A 201 -7.41 -1.85 -16.51
N ALA A 202 -6.11 -1.93 -16.77
CA ALA A 202 -5.47 -1.12 -17.79
C ALA A 202 -5.65 -1.83 -19.14
N SER A 203 -5.86 -1.04 -20.19
CA SER A 203 -6.38 -1.46 -21.50
C SER A 203 -5.54 -2.46 -22.27
#